data_AF-A0A351UUR3-F1
#
_entry.id   AF-A0A351UUR3-F1
#
_cell.length_a   1.000
_cell.length_b   1.000
_cell.length_c   1.000
_cell.angle_alpha   90.00
_cell.angle_beta   90.00
_cell.angle_gamma   90.00
#
_symmetry.space_group_name_H-M   'P 1'
#
loop_
_entity.id
_entity.type
_entity.pdbx_description
1 polymer ?
#
loop_
_entity_poly.entity_id
_entity_poly.type
_entity_poly.pdbx_seq_one_letter_code
_entity_poly.pdbx_strand_id
1 'polypeptide(L)' 'MKLFQAHRQKAAEAADRILLDEIQKAKSQMETAYINFQDALEPDLIDYYIYAGNAAWKRYCFLLHQVREQ' A
#
# COMPACT_ATOMS: atom_id res chain seq x y z
N MET A 1 24.91 2.35 26.07
CA MET A 1 24.79 0.88 26.00
C MET A 1 24.56 0.46 24.55
N LYS A 2 25.47 -0.31 23.94
CA LYS A 2 25.43 -0.69 22.52
C LYS A 2 24.26 -1.63 22.16
N LEU A 3 23.74 -2.41 23.12
CA LEU A 3 22.61 -3.32 22.90
C LEU A 3 21.32 -2.61 22.47
N PHE A 4 20.95 -1.52 23.15
CA PHE A 4 19.71 -0.77 22.86
C PHE A 4 19.73 -0.10 21.47
N GLN A 5 20.92 0.27 20.99
CA GLN A 5 21.09 0.82 19.64
C GLN A 5 20.86 -0.26 18.58
N ALA A 6 21.44 -1.46 18.75
CA ALA A 6 21.26 -2.57 17.82
C ALA A 6 19.79 -3.01 17.71
N HIS A 7 19.05 -3.04 18.82
CA HIS A 7 17.61 -3.35 18.80
C HIS A 7 16.79 -2.31 18.04
N ARG A 8 17.11 -1.01 18.20
CA ARG A 8 16.45 0.06 17.43
C ARG A 8 16.76 -0.02 15.95
N GLN A 9 18.01 -0.32 15.59
CA GLN A 9 18.42 -0.50 14.18
C GLN A 9 17.60 -1.62 13.51
N LYS A 10 17.50 -2.77 14.19
CA LYS A 10 16.77 -3.94 13.69
C LYS A 10 15.27 -3.68 13.58
N ALA A 11 14.70 -2.88 14.48
CA ALA A 11 13.30 -2.46 14.42
C ALA A 11 13.03 -1.50 13.24
N ALA A 12 13.95 -0.57 12.96
CA ALA A 12 13.84 0.33 11.82
C ALA A 12 13.88 -0.44 10.48
N GLU A 13 14.83 -1.36 10.31
CA GLU A 13 14.91 -2.20 9.11
C GLU A 13 13.66 -3.09 8.91
N ALA A 14 13.02 -3.52 10.00
CA ALA A 14 11.77 -4.27 9.93
C ALA A 14 10.60 -3.35 9.51
N ALA A 15 10.55 -2.13 10.04
CA ALA A 15 9.55 -1.13 9.67
C ALA A 15 9.65 -0.76 8.18
N ASP A 16 10.86 -0.58 7.65
CA ASP A 16 11.07 -0.25 6.23
C ASP A 16 10.63 -1.40 5.32
N ARG A 17 10.91 -2.65 5.71
CA ARG A 17 10.42 -3.84 4.98
C ARG A 17 8.90 -3.91 4.96
N ILE A 18 8.25 -3.65 6.09
CA ILE A 18 6.79 -3.60 6.18
C ILE A 18 6.24 -2.47 5.29
N LEU A 19 6.86 -1.28 5.31
CA LEU A 19 6.45 -0.15 4.49
C LEU A 19 6.51 -0.47 2.99
N LEU A 20 7.61 -1.08 2.53
CA LEU A 20 7.76 -1.51 1.13
C LEU A 20 6.73 -2.57 0.73
N ASP A 21 6.45 -3.54 1.62
CA ASP A 21 5.45 -4.57 1.39
C ASP A 21 4.03 -3.97 1.28
N GLU A 22 3.68 -3.02 2.15
CA GLU A 22 2.40 -2.33 2.08
C GLU A 22 2.25 -1.47 0.81
N ILE A 23 3.34 -0.89 0.30
CA ILE A 23 3.34 -0.19 -1.00
C ILE A 23 3.02 -1.15 -2.13
N GLN A 24 3.66 -2.32 -2.16
CA GLN A 24 3.40 -3.34 -3.19
C GLN A 24 1.97 -3.87 -3.10
N LYS A 25 1.46 -4.11 -1.90
CA LYS A 25 0.06 -4.49 -1.69
C LYS A 25 -0.91 -3.44 -2.20
N ALA A 26 -0.71 -2.17 -1.85
CA ALA A 26 -1.57 -1.08 -2.31
C ALA A 26 -1.57 -0.99 -3.85
N LYS A 27 -0.40 -1.11 -4.48
CA LYS A 27 -0.27 -1.14 -5.95
C LYS A 27 -1.03 -2.32 -6.56
N SER A 28 -0.82 -3.53 -6.03
CA SER A 28 -1.49 -4.75 -6.50
C SER A 28 -3.02 -4.67 -6.35
N GLN A 29 -3.52 -4.12 -5.24
CA GLN A 29 -4.96 -3.88 -5.03
C GLN A 29 -5.54 -2.92 -6.07
N MET A 30 -4.79 -1.88 -6.40
CA MET A 30 -5.16 -0.91 -7.44
C MET A 30 -5.25 -1.55 -8.82
N GLU A 31 -4.23 -2.33 -9.20
CA GLU A 31 -4.18 -3.06 -10.47
C GLU A 31 -5.32 -4.08 -10.56
N THR A 32 -5.59 -4.80 -9.48
CA THR A 32 -6.68 -5.76 -9.39
C THR A 32 -8.04 -5.08 -9.56
N ALA A 33 -8.28 -3.96 -8.86
CA ALA A 33 -9.51 -3.20 -9.00
C ALA A 33 -9.67 -2.67 -10.43
N TYR A 34 -8.59 -2.18 -11.05
CA TYR A 34 -8.60 -1.71 -12.43
C TYR A 34 -8.91 -2.82 -13.44
N ILE A 35 -8.28 -4.00 -13.32
CA ILE A 35 -8.55 -5.15 -14.18
C ILE A 35 -10.00 -5.58 -14.06
N ASN A 36 -10.49 -5.79 -12.83
CA ASN A 36 -11.86 -6.25 -12.62
C ASN A 36 -12.92 -5.21 -13.02
N PHE A 37 -12.58 -3.92 -12.97
CA PHE A 37 -13.44 -2.85 -13.47
C PHE A 37 -13.67 -2.94 -14.98
N GLN A 38 -12.67 -3.37 -15.76
CA GLN A 38 -12.80 -3.46 -17.22
C GLN A 38 -13.89 -4.45 -17.66
N ASP A 39 -14.06 -5.52 -16.90
CA ASP A 39 -15.02 -6.59 -17.19
C ASP A 39 -16.32 -6.47 -16.37
N ALA A 40 -16.46 -5.42 -15.54
CA ALA A 40 -17.62 -5.24 -14.68
C ALA A 40 -18.85 -4.78 -15.49
N LEU A 41 -19.95 -5.53 -15.40
CA LEU A 41 -21.22 -5.21 -16.03
C LEU A 41 -22.29 -4.76 -15.02
N GLU A 42 -22.17 -5.24 -13.78
CA GLU A 42 -23.10 -4.91 -12.72
C GLU A 42 -22.79 -3.50 -12.16
N PRO A 43 -23.77 -2.57 -12.10
CA PRO A 43 -23.57 -1.22 -11.59
C PRO A 43 -22.91 -1.18 -10.20
N ASP A 44 -23.33 -2.06 -9.28
CA ASP A 44 -22.75 -2.13 -7.94
C ASP A 44 -21.28 -2.56 -7.95
N LEU A 45 -20.87 -3.42 -8.90
CA LEU A 45 -19.48 -3.85 -9.05
C LEU A 45 -18.63 -2.74 -9.67
N ILE A 46 -19.18 -2.01 -10.64
CA ILE A 46 -18.54 -0.82 -11.23
C ILE A 46 -18.22 0.19 -10.12
N ASP A 47 -19.20 0.54 -9.29
CA ASP A 47 -19.02 1.46 -8.16
C ASP A 47 -18.03 0.93 -7.13
N TYR A 48 -18.11 -0.37 -6.81
CA TYR A 48 -17.18 -1.04 -5.92
C TYR A 48 -15.74 -0.92 -6.40
N TYR A 49 -15.45 -1.26 -7.67
CA TYR A 49 -14.07 -1.22 -8.18
C TYR A 49 -13.53 0.21 -8.30
N ILE A 50 -14.38 1.19 -8.63
CA ILE A 50 -13.99 2.61 -8.58
C ILE A 50 -13.59 2.99 -7.15
N TYR A 51 -14.40 2.65 -6.15
CA TYR A 51 -14.10 2.99 -4.76
C TYR A 51 -12.85 2.27 -4.25
N ALA A 52 -12.74 0.97 -4.52
CA ALA A 52 -11.61 0.14 -4.10
C ALA A 52 -10.30 0.60 -4.73
N GLY A 53 -10.29 0.88 -6.05
CA GLY A 53 -9.13 1.41 -6.76
C GLY A 53 -8.70 2.77 -6.22
N ASN A 54 -9.65 3.68 -5.97
CA ASN A 54 -9.36 4.99 -5.39
C ASN A 54 -8.84 4.92 -3.96
N ALA A 55 -9.37 4.01 -3.14
CA ALA A 55 -8.88 3.77 -1.78
C ALA A 55 -7.44 3.23 -1.79
N ALA A 56 -7.16 2.26 -2.66
CA ALA A 56 -5.82 1.72 -2.87
C ALA A 56 -4.83 2.79 -3.37
N TRP A 57 -5.24 3.65 -4.31
CA TRP A 57 -4.42 4.78 -4.78
C TRP A 57 -4.08 5.77 -3.67
N LYS A 58 -5.07 6.21 -2.89
CA LYS A 58 -4.83 7.12 -1.75
C LYS A 58 -3.85 6.51 -0.75
N ARG A 59 -4.01 5.22 -0.45
CA ARG A 59 -3.10 4.47 0.41
C ARG A 59 -1.68 4.40 -0.17
N TYR A 60 -1.56 4.09 -1.46
CA TYR A 60 -0.27 4.06 -2.16
C TYR A 60 0.45 5.41 -2.10
N CYS A 61 -0.25 6.52 -2.42
CA CYS A 61 0.33 7.86 -2.33
C CYS A 61 0.79 8.21 -0.91
N PHE A 62 -0.01 7.86 0.10
CA PHE A 62 0.34 8.07 1.49
C PHE A 62 1.62 7.30 1.87
N LEU A 63 1.71 6.02 1.52
CA LEU A 63 2.88 5.19 1.84
C LEU A 63 4.14 5.68 1.12
N LEU A 64 4.02 6.10 -0.15
CA LEU A 64 5.13 6.72 -0.87
C LEU A 64 5.61 8.01 -0.22
N HIS A 65 4.70 8.81 0.34
CA HIS A 65 5.07 9.99 1.11
C HIS A 65 5.86 9.59 2.35
N GLN A 66 5.43 8.55 3.09
CA GLN A 66 6.16 8.08 4.26
C GLN A 66 7.60 7.64 3.94
N VAL A 67 7.83 6.97 2.80
CA VAL A 67 9.20 6.61 2.37
C VAL A 67 10.07 7.83 2.06
N ARG A 68 9.47 8.89 1.51
CA ARG A 68 10.21 10.11 1.13
C ARG A 68 10.60 10.98 2.31
N GLU A 69 9.82 10.95 3.38
CA GLU A 69 10.03 11.73 4.61
C GLU A 69 10.83 10.95 5.68
N GLN A 70 11.30 9.73 5.38
CA GLN A 70 12.20 8.94 6.23
C GLN A 70 13.66 9.41 6.15
#